data_AF-A0A351SS81-F1
#
_entry.id   AF-A0A351SS81-F1
#
_cell.length_a   1.000
_cell.length_b   1.000
_cell.length_c   1.000
_cell.angle_alpha   90.00
_cell.angle_beta   90.00
_cell.angle_gamma   90.00
#
_symmetry.space_group_name_H-M   'P 1'
#
loop_
_entity.id
_entity.type
_entity.pdbx_description
1 polymer ?
#
loop_
_entity_poly.entity_id
_entity_poly.type
_entity_poly.pdbx_seq_one_letter_code
_entity_poly.pdbx_strand_id
1 'polypeptide(L)'
;MDIEDLRADLEALFNPEAEDYGERPTGDIPHPRLEKEHGLDLSYLETFNWEGSSIHPHTRLCPPDEPRIRPLIHNLDVPSRLLEAGLRLFGDSILAYHELKKRTGELRYYPPAILTFWGGFETFVRHTSELMLITVQNVPELVGRFLRDEETFVDRKGDLATRTRYQSVLDRYVVLLRYGYGYSVDRGSKHWQRLEEARMLRDYYTHLDVHDPRSISADQVLNFMEAVLLGIIWPSAEIKRTQLLGIYRLYWMWDSLRKLASPFVEQPFFKDWPLDGPHTIYCPFEGVDTERFPNSEEEREHPKTETG
;
A
#
# COMPACT_ATOMS: atom_id res chain seq x y z
N MET A 1 -26.24 14.14 0.56
CA MET A 1 -25.74 14.04 1.94
C MET A 1 -25.02 15.34 2.19
N ASP A 2 -25.32 16.02 3.30
CA ASP A 2 -24.64 17.27 3.64
C ASP A 2 -23.19 16.98 4.08
N ILE A 3 -22.32 18.00 4.03
CA ILE A 3 -20.90 17.86 4.35
C ILE A 3 -20.66 17.53 5.83
N GLU A 4 -21.51 17.99 6.74
CA GLU A 4 -21.39 17.67 8.16
C GLU A 4 -21.81 16.22 8.45
N ASP A 5 -22.85 15.71 7.79
CA ASP A 5 -23.23 14.29 7.85
C ASP A 5 -22.09 13.41 7.31
N LEU A 6 -21.52 13.78 6.16
CA LEU A 6 -20.38 13.06 5.58
C LEU A 6 -19.15 13.07 6.50
N ARG A 7 -18.88 14.20 7.17
CA ARG A 7 -17.78 14.30 8.14
C ARG A 7 -18.04 13.43 9.35
N ALA A 8 -19.27 13.41 9.87
CA ALA A 8 -19.65 12.55 10.97
C ALA A 8 -19.52 11.06 10.62
N ASP A 9 -19.97 10.65 9.43
CA ASP A 9 -19.85 9.27 8.93
C ASP A 9 -18.38 8.84 8.82
N LEU A 10 -17.52 9.71 8.28
CA LEU A 10 -16.08 9.42 8.19
C LEU A 10 -15.41 9.40 9.57
N GLU A 11 -15.77 10.32 10.47
CA GLU A 11 -15.22 10.34 11.83
C GLU A 11 -15.59 9.07 12.59
N ALA A 12 -16.84 8.63 12.51
CA ALA A 12 -17.32 7.37 13.11
C ALA A 12 -16.61 6.15 12.51
N LEU A 13 -16.31 6.17 11.21
CA LEU A 13 -15.60 5.08 10.53
C LEU A 13 -14.16 4.88 11.06
N PHE A 14 -13.45 5.99 11.30
CA PHE A 14 -12.05 5.96 11.74
C PHE A 14 -11.91 5.97 13.27
N ASN A 15 -12.93 6.43 14.00
CA ASN A 15 -12.95 6.51 15.47
C ASN A 15 -14.24 5.90 16.02
N PRO A 16 -14.45 4.58 15.86
CA PRO A 16 -15.65 3.92 16.35
C PRO A 16 -15.75 4.02 17.89
N GLU A 17 -16.96 4.24 18.41
CA GLU A 17 -17.20 4.28 19.85
C GLU A 17 -16.92 2.92 20.52
N ALA A 18 -16.53 2.93 21.79
CA ALA A 18 -16.17 1.72 22.54
C ALA A 18 -17.35 0.73 22.73
N GLU A 19 -18.60 1.19 22.59
CA GLU A 19 -19.80 0.37 22.74
C GLU A 19 -20.18 -0.39 21.46
N ASP A 20 -19.62 -0.05 20.29
CA ASP A 20 -19.76 -0.81 19.03
C ASP A 20 -19.01 -2.17 19.06
N TYR A 21 -18.31 -2.47 20.15
CA TYR A 21 -17.53 -3.70 20.36
C TYR A 21 -18.27 -4.77 21.18
N GLY A 22 -19.60 -4.85 21.07
CA GLY A 22 -20.44 -5.82 21.81
C GLY A 22 -19.92 -7.27 21.72
N GLU A 23 -19.58 -7.83 22.89
CA GLU A 23 -19.32 -9.26 23.27
C GLU A 23 -18.37 -10.13 22.42
N ARG A 24 -17.96 -9.70 21.23
CA ARG A 24 -16.79 -10.19 20.49
C ARG A 24 -16.02 -8.95 20.06
N PRO A 25 -14.69 -8.86 20.26
CA PRO A 25 -13.93 -7.80 19.60
C PRO A 25 -14.23 -7.93 18.10
N THR A 26 -14.87 -6.92 17.53
CA THR A 26 -15.40 -6.82 16.15
C THR A 26 -14.30 -6.87 15.07
N GLY A 27 -13.13 -7.45 15.37
CA GLY A 27 -11.93 -7.35 14.56
C GLY A 27 -11.94 -8.17 13.27
N ASP A 28 -12.64 -9.31 13.22
CA ASP A 28 -12.49 -10.29 12.13
C ASP A 28 -13.82 -10.87 11.60
N ILE A 29 -14.92 -10.10 11.63
CA ILE A 29 -16.13 -10.50 10.90
C ILE A 29 -15.92 -10.20 9.41
N PRO A 30 -15.93 -11.22 8.53
CA PRO A 30 -15.68 -10.99 7.12
C PRO A 30 -16.82 -10.21 6.47
N HIS A 31 -16.47 -9.31 5.55
CA HIS A 31 -17.47 -8.59 4.76
C HIS A 31 -18.17 -9.57 3.80
N PRO A 32 -19.52 -9.57 3.68
CA PRO A 32 -20.25 -10.52 2.83
C PRO A 32 -19.86 -10.51 1.34
N ARG A 33 -19.30 -9.39 0.84
CA ARG A 33 -18.76 -9.27 -0.53
C ARG A 33 -17.61 -10.23 -0.81
N LEU A 34 -16.80 -10.58 0.20
CA LEU A 34 -15.68 -11.49 0.04
C LEU A 34 -16.14 -12.87 -0.43
N GLU A 35 -17.23 -13.38 0.14
CA GLU A 35 -17.82 -14.64 -0.31
C GLU A 35 -18.62 -14.45 -1.61
N LYS A 36 -19.49 -13.44 -1.65
CA LYS A 36 -20.46 -13.25 -2.76
C LYS A 36 -19.83 -12.84 -4.08
N GLU A 37 -18.85 -11.95 -4.06
CA GLU A 37 -18.24 -11.37 -5.28
C GLU A 37 -16.87 -11.97 -5.57
N HIS A 38 -16.12 -12.35 -4.52
CA HIS A 38 -14.78 -12.89 -4.70
C HIS A 38 -14.75 -14.42 -4.65
N GLY A 39 -15.77 -15.08 -4.11
CA GLY A 39 -15.86 -16.54 -4.02
C GLY A 39 -14.97 -17.14 -2.94
N LEU A 40 -14.60 -16.35 -1.92
CA LEU A 40 -13.71 -16.79 -0.85
C LEU A 40 -14.51 -17.55 0.20
N ASP A 41 -14.02 -18.72 0.63
CA ASP A 41 -14.60 -19.46 1.75
C ASP A 41 -13.92 -19.04 3.06
N LEU A 42 -14.71 -18.38 3.92
CA LEU A 42 -14.26 -17.77 5.17
C LEU A 42 -14.82 -18.48 6.41
N SER A 43 -15.33 -19.71 6.24
CA SER A 43 -15.89 -20.54 7.33
C SER A 43 -14.91 -20.79 8.50
N TYR A 44 -13.60 -20.65 8.29
CA TYR A 44 -12.60 -20.79 9.34
C TYR A 44 -12.70 -19.69 10.43
N LEU A 45 -13.37 -18.57 10.13
CA LEU A 45 -13.65 -17.50 11.09
C LEU A 45 -14.86 -17.79 12.00
N GLU A 46 -15.66 -18.81 11.69
CA GLU A 46 -16.81 -19.22 12.50
C GLU A 46 -16.43 -20.10 13.70
N THR A 47 -15.13 -20.31 13.92
CA THR A 47 -14.65 -21.12 15.03
C THR A 47 -14.86 -20.44 16.38
N PHE A 48 -15.01 -21.23 17.44
CA PHE A 48 -15.23 -20.72 18.80
C PHE A 48 -14.03 -19.92 19.34
N ASN A 49 -12.82 -20.19 18.84
CA ASN A 49 -11.60 -19.52 19.27
C ASN A 49 -11.20 -18.44 18.27
N TRP A 50 -11.35 -17.18 18.65
CA TRP A 50 -10.87 -16.05 17.85
C TRP A 50 -9.35 -16.15 17.57
N GLU A 51 -8.90 -15.82 16.36
CA GLU A 51 -7.53 -16.10 15.92
C GLU A 51 -6.42 -15.35 16.67
N GLY A 52 -6.75 -14.21 17.28
CA GLY A 52 -5.84 -13.49 18.19
C GLY A 52 -6.00 -13.86 19.66
N SER A 53 -6.84 -14.84 20.00
CA SER A 53 -7.04 -15.28 21.38
C SER A 53 -5.83 -16.07 21.87
N SER A 54 -5.51 -15.96 23.17
CA SER A 54 -4.38 -16.67 23.80
C SER A 54 -4.49 -18.19 23.70
N ILE A 55 -5.71 -18.72 23.54
CA ILE A 55 -6.01 -20.14 23.40
C ILE A 55 -6.01 -20.62 21.94
N HIS A 56 -5.88 -19.71 20.98
CA HIS A 56 -5.94 -20.07 19.57
C HIS A 56 -4.68 -20.84 19.12
N PRO A 57 -4.81 -21.92 18.31
CA PRO A 57 -3.68 -22.75 17.91
C PRO A 57 -2.58 -22.04 17.11
N HIS A 58 -2.79 -20.81 16.65
CA HIS A 58 -1.78 -20.00 15.98
C HIS A 58 -1.25 -18.83 16.82
N THR A 59 -1.77 -18.65 18.03
CA THR A 59 -1.22 -17.72 19.02
C THR A 59 -0.15 -18.43 19.83
N ARG A 60 0.97 -17.75 20.11
CA ARG A 60 2.12 -18.32 20.83
C ARG A 60 2.48 -17.45 22.02
N LEU A 61 2.83 -18.09 23.13
CA LEU A 61 3.49 -17.41 24.24
C LEU A 61 4.95 -17.20 23.88
N CYS A 62 5.42 -15.95 23.99
CA CYS A 62 6.83 -15.64 23.83
C CYS A 62 7.61 -16.08 25.09
N PRO A 63 8.68 -16.88 24.96
CA PRO A 63 9.58 -17.16 26.08
C PRO A 63 10.19 -15.85 26.63
N PRO A 64 10.42 -15.76 27.96
CA PRO A 64 10.97 -14.55 28.57
C PRO A 64 12.40 -14.21 28.09
N ASP A 65 13.12 -15.21 27.61
CA ASP A 65 14.52 -15.20 27.17
C ASP A 65 14.70 -15.09 25.65
N GLU A 66 13.65 -14.74 24.89
CA GLU A 66 13.74 -14.50 23.44
C GLU A 66 13.82 -12.98 23.13
N PRO A 67 15.02 -12.38 23.06
CA PRO A 67 15.16 -10.93 22.85
C PRO A 67 14.79 -10.49 21.43
N ARG A 68 14.80 -11.39 20.43
CA ARG A 68 14.56 -11.02 19.02
C ARG A 68 13.10 -10.68 18.74
N ILE A 69 12.17 -11.21 19.54
CA ILE A 69 10.73 -10.95 19.37
C ILE A 69 10.32 -9.56 19.88
N ARG A 70 11.02 -8.99 20.89
CA ARG A 70 10.60 -7.73 21.52
C ARG A 70 10.46 -6.56 20.54
N PRO A 71 11.43 -6.31 19.63
CA PRO A 71 11.27 -5.28 18.61
C PRO A 71 10.08 -5.53 17.67
N LEU A 72 9.75 -6.79 17.37
CA LEU A 72 8.59 -7.12 16.54
C LEU A 72 7.27 -6.85 17.25
N ILE A 73 7.20 -7.12 18.56
CA ILE A 73 6.01 -6.78 19.37
C ILE A 73 5.81 -5.26 19.39
N HIS A 74 6.88 -4.49 19.59
CA HIS A 74 6.79 -3.02 19.62
C HIS A 74 6.38 -2.40 18.27
N ASN A 75 6.52 -3.14 17.17
CA ASN A 75 6.14 -2.70 15.83
C ASN A 75 4.93 -3.47 15.27
N LEU A 76 4.20 -4.22 16.10
CA LEU A 76 3.16 -5.14 15.65
C LEU A 76 2.00 -4.42 14.95
N ASP A 77 1.68 -3.19 15.36
CA ASP A 77 0.58 -2.40 14.82
C ASP A 77 0.98 -1.57 13.59
N VAL A 78 2.27 -1.34 13.35
CA VAL A 78 2.75 -0.49 12.25
C VAL A 78 2.14 -0.86 10.88
N PRO A 79 2.08 -2.14 10.46
CA PRO A 79 1.46 -2.50 9.18
C PRO A 79 -0.01 -2.07 9.08
N SER A 80 -0.82 -2.37 10.11
CA SER A 80 -2.25 -2.06 10.10
C SER A 80 -2.49 -0.56 10.20
N ARG A 81 -1.66 0.17 10.97
CA ARG A 81 -1.71 1.64 11.04
C ARG A 81 -1.40 2.32 9.72
N LEU A 82 -0.47 1.79 8.92
CA LEU A 82 -0.19 2.32 7.59
C LEU A 82 -1.32 2.04 6.60
N LEU A 83 -1.93 0.86 6.64
CA LEU A 83 -3.13 0.56 5.85
C LEU A 83 -4.29 1.48 6.25
N GLU A 84 -4.55 1.64 7.54
CA GLU A 84 -5.57 2.56 8.07
C GLU A 84 -5.29 4.02 7.67
N ALA A 85 -4.04 4.47 7.74
CA ALA A 85 -3.64 5.81 7.33
C ALA A 85 -3.87 6.05 5.83
N GLY A 86 -3.59 5.08 4.98
CA GLY A 86 -3.89 5.17 3.55
C GLY A 86 -5.39 5.31 3.27
N LEU A 87 -6.24 4.55 3.98
CA LEU A 87 -7.71 4.70 3.92
C LEU A 87 -8.14 6.08 4.40
N ARG A 88 -7.53 6.60 5.46
CA ARG A 88 -7.85 7.93 6.01
C ARG A 88 -7.49 9.05 5.05
N LEU A 89 -6.31 8.99 4.41
CA LEU A 89 -5.92 9.93 3.34
C LEU A 89 -6.92 9.92 2.18
N PHE A 90 -7.45 8.75 1.82
CA PHE A 90 -8.52 8.68 0.83
C PHE A 90 -9.84 9.24 1.36
N GLY A 91 -10.20 8.99 2.62
CA GLY A 91 -11.35 9.62 3.29
C GLY A 91 -11.29 11.15 3.27
N ASP A 92 -10.12 11.74 3.54
CA ASP A 92 -9.89 13.18 3.44
C ASP A 92 -10.15 13.71 2.01
N SER A 93 -9.83 12.91 0.99
CA SER A 93 -10.12 13.27 -0.40
C SER A 93 -11.63 13.31 -0.69
N ILE A 94 -12.42 12.44 -0.05
CA ILE A 94 -13.89 12.42 -0.21
C ILE A 94 -14.47 13.73 0.30
N LEU A 95 -14.00 14.21 1.46
CA LEU A 95 -14.39 15.52 2.01
C LEU A 95 -13.92 16.66 1.11
N ALA A 96 -12.66 16.65 0.69
CA ALA A 96 -12.08 17.71 -0.11
C ALA A 96 -12.78 17.88 -1.48
N TYR A 97 -13.29 16.78 -2.05
CA TYR A 97 -13.92 16.75 -3.36
C TYR A 97 -15.45 16.68 -3.32
N HIS A 98 -16.03 16.77 -2.12
CA HIS A 98 -17.47 16.80 -1.93
C HIS A 98 -18.09 18.00 -2.67
N GLU A 99 -19.14 17.74 -3.44
CA GLU A 99 -19.90 18.74 -4.22
C GLU A 99 -19.11 19.64 -5.20
N LEU A 100 -17.82 19.35 -5.45
CA LEU A 100 -17.06 20.11 -6.44
C LEU A 100 -17.66 19.93 -7.83
N LYS A 101 -18.00 21.06 -8.47
CA LYS A 101 -18.51 21.07 -9.85
C LYS A 101 -17.47 20.56 -10.85
N LYS A 102 -16.19 20.91 -10.64
CA LYS A 102 -15.06 20.41 -11.43
C LYS A 102 -14.64 19.04 -10.88
N ARG A 103 -14.70 18.00 -11.72
CA ARG A 103 -14.35 16.61 -11.35
C ARG A 103 -12.89 16.24 -11.67
N THR A 104 -12.05 17.25 -11.82
CA THR A 104 -10.63 17.11 -12.15
C THR A 104 -9.81 18.11 -11.34
N GLY A 105 -8.72 17.69 -10.72
CA GLY A 105 -7.85 18.54 -9.92
C GLY A 105 -6.39 18.11 -9.96
N GLU A 106 -5.56 18.77 -9.16
CA GLU A 106 -4.14 18.44 -9.01
C GLU A 106 -3.93 17.14 -8.23
N LEU A 107 -2.78 16.50 -8.45
CA LEU A 107 -2.29 15.40 -7.60
C LEU A 107 -2.11 15.90 -6.16
N ARG A 108 -2.95 15.40 -5.24
CA ARG A 108 -2.97 15.87 -3.84
C ARG A 108 -3.18 14.74 -2.84
N TYR A 109 -4.21 13.92 -3.01
CA TYR A 109 -4.56 12.86 -2.05
C TYR A 109 -4.29 11.46 -2.59
N TYR A 110 -4.54 11.22 -3.88
CA TYR A 110 -4.50 9.87 -4.45
C TYR A 110 -3.09 9.23 -4.45
N PRO A 111 -2.01 9.90 -4.90
CA PRO A 111 -0.68 9.31 -4.81
C PRO A 111 -0.20 9.08 -3.37
N PRO A 112 -0.33 10.03 -2.41
CA PRO A 112 -0.01 9.76 -1.01
C PRO A 112 -0.79 8.57 -0.43
N ALA A 113 -2.10 8.48 -0.70
CA ALA A 113 -2.91 7.36 -0.23
C ALA A 113 -2.38 6.01 -0.76
N ILE A 114 -2.02 5.93 -2.05
CA ILE A 114 -1.43 4.73 -2.67
C ILE A 114 -0.10 4.37 -2.00
N LEU A 115 0.82 5.32 -1.88
CA LEU A 115 2.16 5.08 -1.34
C LEU A 115 2.10 4.65 0.14
N THR A 116 1.27 5.31 0.95
CA THR A 116 1.08 4.96 2.36
C THR A 116 0.43 3.59 2.51
N PHE A 117 -0.62 3.29 1.74
CA PHE A 117 -1.32 2.00 1.81
C PHE A 117 -0.42 0.84 1.37
N TRP A 118 0.34 1.02 0.28
CA TRP A 118 1.34 0.04 -0.15
C TRP A 118 2.45 -0.15 0.89
N GLY A 119 2.90 0.93 1.53
CA GLY A 119 3.87 0.88 2.62
C GLY A 119 3.38 0.01 3.78
N GLY A 120 2.08 0.00 4.07
CA GLY A 120 1.48 -0.93 5.03
C GLY A 120 1.61 -2.39 4.61
N PHE A 121 1.35 -2.72 3.34
CA PHE A 121 1.55 -4.05 2.80
C PHE A 121 3.03 -4.49 2.81
N GLU A 122 3.96 -3.63 2.39
CA GLU A 122 5.40 -3.92 2.46
C GLU A 122 5.86 -4.17 3.90
N THR A 123 5.36 -3.36 4.85
CA THR A 123 5.70 -3.48 6.26
C THR A 123 5.12 -4.76 6.86
N PHE A 124 3.91 -5.16 6.48
CA PHE A 124 3.31 -6.44 6.84
C PHE A 124 4.19 -7.61 6.37
N VAL A 125 4.61 -7.61 5.10
CA VAL A 125 5.46 -8.69 4.56
C VAL A 125 6.79 -8.75 5.29
N ARG A 126 7.44 -7.60 5.54
CA ARG A 126 8.71 -7.51 6.28
C ARG A 126 8.58 -8.02 7.72
N HIS A 127 7.60 -7.49 8.46
CA HIS A 127 7.34 -7.85 9.86
C HIS A 127 7.04 -9.34 10.00
N THR A 128 6.12 -9.84 9.17
CA THR A 128 5.69 -11.25 9.23
C THR A 128 6.80 -12.20 8.79
N SER A 129 7.66 -11.78 7.85
CA SER A 129 8.86 -12.55 7.48
C SER A 129 9.83 -12.68 8.64
N GLU A 130 10.12 -11.60 9.37
CA GLU A 130 10.98 -11.70 10.57
C GLU A 130 10.34 -12.54 11.66
N LEU A 131 9.04 -12.40 11.89
CA LEU A 131 8.31 -13.24 12.83
C LEU A 131 8.43 -14.72 12.47
N MET A 132 8.26 -15.05 11.18
CA MET A 132 8.45 -16.40 10.66
C MET A 132 9.87 -16.91 10.91
N LEU A 133 10.90 -16.10 10.62
CA LEU A 133 12.31 -16.51 10.79
C LEU A 133 12.71 -16.75 12.25
N ILE A 134 12.03 -16.13 13.21
CA ILE A 134 12.27 -16.37 14.63
C ILE A 134 11.48 -17.59 15.14
N THR A 135 10.26 -17.78 14.66
CA THR A 135 9.31 -18.76 15.24
C THR A 135 9.26 -20.10 14.52
N VAL A 136 9.62 -20.15 13.24
CA VAL A 136 9.60 -21.38 12.43
C VAL A 136 10.97 -22.05 12.48
N GLN A 137 10.98 -23.35 12.78
CA GLN A 137 12.20 -24.16 12.78
C GLN A 137 12.63 -24.49 11.36
N ASN A 138 13.95 -24.58 11.15
CA ASN A 138 14.57 -25.10 9.92
C ASN A 138 14.22 -24.34 8.63
N VAL A 139 13.98 -23.02 8.71
CA VAL A 139 13.92 -22.20 7.49
C VAL A 139 15.29 -22.24 6.80
N PRO A 140 15.38 -22.59 5.49
CA PRO A 140 16.66 -22.62 4.80
C PRO A 140 17.38 -21.27 4.88
N GLU A 141 18.68 -21.28 5.12
CA GLU A 141 19.46 -20.05 5.33
C GLU A 141 19.34 -19.08 4.16
N LEU A 142 19.37 -19.59 2.91
CA LEU A 142 19.18 -18.78 1.71
C LEU A 142 17.81 -18.10 1.67
N VAL A 143 16.76 -18.77 2.16
CA VAL A 143 15.41 -18.19 2.28
C VAL A 143 15.39 -17.10 3.34
N GLY A 144 16.05 -17.33 4.48
CA GLY A 144 16.18 -16.33 5.54
C GLY A 144 16.89 -15.06 5.07
N ARG A 145 18.03 -15.21 4.38
CA ARG A 145 18.76 -14.07 3.80
C ARG A 145 17.92 -13.34 2.75
N PHE A 146 17.25 -14.07 1.85
CA PHE A 146 16.36 -13.47 0.86
C PHE A 146 15.23 -12.64 1.50
N LEU A 147 14.58 -13.18 2.54
CA LEU A 147 13.53 -12.49 3.28
C LEU A 147 14.05 -11.29 4.08
N ARG A 148 15.35 -11.20 4.35
CA ARG A 148 16.02 -10.07 5.02
C ARG A 148 16.62 -9.03 4.06
N ASP A 149 16.44 -9.20 2.75
CA ASP A 149 17.16 -8.41 1.74
C ASP A 149 18.69 -8.50 1.91
N GLU A 150 19.20 -9.64 2.37
CA GLU A 150 20.64 -9.87 2.57
C GLU A 150 21.24 -10.61 1.37
N GLU A 151 22.31 -10.06 0.81
CA GLU A 151 23.12 -10.72 -0.20
C GLU A 151 24.55 -10.89 0.29
N THR A 152 25.05 -12.12 0.24
CA THR A 152 26.44 -12.44 0.53
C THR A 152 27.28 -12.37 -0.73
N PHE A 153 28.40 -11.66 -0.68
CA PHE A 153 29.34 -11.50 -1.79
C PHE A 153 30.78 -11.59 -1.29
N VAL A 154 31.72 -11.84 -2.20
CA VAL A 154 33.15 -11.79 -1.89
C VAL A 154 33.64 -10.34 -2.09
N ASP A 155 34.21 -9.76 -1.05
CA ASP A 155 34.69 -8.38 -1.08
C ASP A 155 36.04 -8.24 -1.82
N ARG A 156 36.57 -7.02 -1.88
CA ARG A 156 37.85 -6.75 -2.56
C ARG A 156 39.08 -7.38 -1.87
N LYS A 157 38.93 -7.86 -0.64
CA LYS A 157 39.98 -8.54 0.14
C LYS A 157 39.89 -10.07 0.00
N GLY A 158 38.85 -10.58 -0.63
CA GLY A 158 38.58 -12.01 -0.74
C GLY A 158 37.74 -12.56 0.42
N ASP A 159 37.22 -11.70 1.30
CA ASP A 159 36.42 -12.09 2.46
C ASP A 159 34.93 -12.14 2.11
N LEU A 160 34.17 -12.98 2.81
CA LEU A 160 32.70 -12.99 2.71
C LEU A 160 32.13 -11.78 3.44
N ALA A 161 31.38 -10.94 2.73
CA ALA A 161 30.67 -9.81 3.25
C ALA A 161 29.18 -9.88 2.92
N THR A 162 28.36 -9.16 3.68
CA THR A 162 26.91 -9.04 3.44
C THR A 162 26.58 -7.60 3.07
N ARG A 163 25.71 -7.41 2.08
CA ARG A 163 25.12 -6.12 1.72
C ARG A 163 23.61 -6.24 1.63
N THR A 164 22.93 -5.10 1.76
CA THR A 164 21.50 -5.01 1.49
C THR A 164 21.26 -5.09 -0.02
N ARG A 165 20.42 -6.02 -0.45
CA ARG A 165 19.89 -6.14 -1.81
C ARG A 165 18.37 -6.17 -1.72
N TYR A 166 17.74 -5.03 -1.98
CA TYR A 166 16.28 -4.90 -1.98
C TYR A 166 15.65 -5.86 -2.98
N GLN A 167 14.82 -6.76 -2.49
CA GLN A 167 14.01 -7.65 -3.31
C GLN A 167 12.63 -7.03 -3.58
N SER A 168 11.98 -7.47 -4.66
CA SER A 168 10.56 -7.16 -4.88
C SER A 168 9.74 -7.65 -3.68
N VAL A 169 8.85 -6.79 -3.15
CA VAL A 169 7.96 -7.16 -2.05
C VAL A 169 7.07 -8.35 -2.42
N LEU A 170 6.62 -8.45 -3.67
CA LEU A 170 5.79 -9.56 -4.10
C LEU A 170 6.56 -10.88 -4.15
N ASP A 171 7.83 -10.87 -4.56
CA ASP A 171 8.66 -12.06 -4.51
C ASP A 171 8.93 -12.49 -3.06
N ARG A 172 9.19 -11.54 -2.16
CA ARG A 172 9.28 -11.81 -0.71
C ARG A 172 7.98 -12.39 -0.17
N TYR A 173 6.84 -11.85 -0.58
CA TYR A 173 5.55 -12.34 -0.14
C TYR A 173 5.28 -13.77 -0.63
N VAL A 174 5.63 -14.11 -1.88
CA VAL A 174 5.57 -15.50 -2.38
C VAL A 174 6.43 -16.44 -1.53
N VAL A 175 7.65 -16.01 -1.18
CA VAL A 175 8.54 -16.81 -0.32
C VAL A 175 7.96 -16.97 1.07
N LEU A 176 7.43 -15.89 1.67
CA LEU A 176 6.74 -15.95 2.96
C LEU A 176 5.55 -16.91 2.93
N LEU A 177 4.70 -16.83 1.90
CA LEU A 177 3.56 -17.73 1.72
C LEU A 177 3.98 -19.20 1.61
N ARG A 178 5.02 -19.46 0.83
CA ARG A 178 5.54 -20.83 0.64
C ARG A 178 6.13 -21.42 1.91
N TYR A 179 7.02 -20.69 2.58
CA TYR A 179 7.80 -21.22 3.69
C TYR A 179 7.14 -21.01 5.06
N GLY A 180 6.35 -19.95 5.23
CA GLY A 180 5.64 -19.66 6.48
C GLY A 180 4.26 -20.31 6.56
N TYR A 181 3.58 -20.42 5.42
CA TYR A 181 2.19 -20.91 5.38
C TYR A 181 2.01 -22.21 4.59
N GLY A 182 3.06 -22.73 3.95
CA GLY A 182 2.95 -23.92 3.09
C GLY A 182 2.10 -23.68 1.83
N TYR A 183 1.89 -22.42 1.46
CA TYR A 183 1.00 -22.02 0.37
C TYR A 183 1.78 -21.69 -0.90
N SER A 184 1.41 -22.33 -2.01
CA SER A 184 1.98 -22.04 -3.33
C SER A 184 1.07 -21.08 -4.08
N VAL A 185 1.58 -19.89 -4.35
CA VAL A 185 0.82 -18.85 -5.05
C VAL A 185 0.58 -19.23 -6.51
N ASP A 186 -0.69 -19.29 -6.91
CA ASP A 186 -1.06 -19.25 -8.31
C ASP A 186 -0.92 -17.82 -8.85
N ARG A 187 0.20 -17.57 -9.55
CA ARG A 187 0.47 -16.27 -10.19
C ARG A 187 -0.50 -15.97 -11.34
N GLY A 188 -1.21 -16.96 -11.87
CA GLY A 188 -2.25 -16.76 -12.89
C GLY A 188 -3.61 -16.35 -12.32
N SER A 189 -3.80 -16.46 -11.00
CA SER A 189 -5.07 -16.13 -10.36
C SER A 189 -5.44 -14.65 -10.52
N LYS A 190 -6.76 -14.38 -10.57
CA LYS A 190 -7.29 -13.00 -10.66
C LYS A 190 -6.79 -12.10 -9.52
N HIS A 191 -6.60 -12.66 -8.32
CA HIS A 191 -6.16 -11.92 -7.15
C HIS A 191 -4.68 -11.54 -7.24
N TRP A 192 -3.83 -12.46 -7.69
CA TRP A 192 -2.41 -12.16 -7.90
C TRP A 192 -2.19 -11.12 -9.01
N GLN A 193 -2.90 -11.28 -10.14
CA GLN A 193 -2.80 -10.33 -11.26
C GLN A 193 -3.21 -8.91 -10.85
N ARG A 194 -4.28 -8.75 -10.07
CA ARG A 194 -4.68 -7.45 -9.51
C ARG A 194 -3.64 -6.88 -8.55
N LEU A 195 -2.97 -7.71 -7.76
CA LEU A 195 -1.91 -7.26 -6.86
C LEU A 195 -0.66 -6.81 -7.62
N GLU A 196 -0.32 -7.46 -8.74
CA GLU A 196 0.73 -7.01 -9.67
C GLU A 196 0.36 -5.67 -10.34
N GLU A 197 -0.89 -5.51 -10.77
CA GLU A 197 -1.40 -4.23 -11.28
C GLU A 197 -1.30 -3.11 -10.24
N ALA A 198 -1.63 -3.42 -8.98
CA ALA A 198 -1.46 -2.49 -7.87
C ALA A 198 0.02 -2.11 -7.68
N ARG A 199 0.94 -3.09 -7.71
CA ARG A 199 2.38 -2.82 -7.66
C ARG A 199 2.82 -1.88 -8.77
N MET A 200 2.40 -2.13 -10.02
CA MET A 200 2.76 -1.27 -11.16
C MET A 200 2.26 0.17 -10.97
N LEU A 201 1.05 0.35 -10.43
CA LEU A 201 0.53 1.69 -10.12
C LEU A 201 1.35 2.40 -9.04
N ARG A 202 1.73 1.70 -7.97
CA ARG A 202 2.62 2.24 -6.93
C ARG A 202 3.99 2.59 -7.49
N ASP A 203 4.57 1.72 -8.33
CA ASP A 203 5.89 1.92 -8.90
C ASP A 203 5.93 3.14 -9.82
N TYR A 204 4.85 3.41 -10.55
CA TYR A 204 4.69 4.65 -11.30
C TYR A 204 4.82 5.88 -10.39
N TYR A 205 4.17 5.93 -9.23
CA TYR A 205 4.28 7.08 -8.31
C TYR A 205 5.57 7.13 -7.50
N THR A 206 6.31 6.01 -7.43
CA THR A 206 7.61 5.96 -6.74
C THR A 206 8.76 6.36 -7.65
N HIS A 207 8.71 5.94 -8.92
CA HIS A 207 9.80 6.13 -9.88
C HIS A 207 9.50 7.15 -10.98
N LEU A 208 8.26 7.64 -11.06
CA LEU A 208 7.71 8.60 -12.02
C LEU A 208 8.20 8.40 -13.46
N ASP A 209 7.32 7.93 -14.34
CA ASP A 209 7.59 8.06 -15.77
C ASP A 209 7.47 9.53 -16.16
N VAL A 210 8.61 10.21 -16.24
CA VAL A 210 8.69 11.64 -16.56
C VAL A 210 8.24 11.96 -17.99
N HIS A 211 8.11 10.95 -18.85
CA HIS A 211 7.70 11.10 -20.25
C HIS A 211 6.21 10.80 -20.47
N ASP A 212 5.54 10.13 -19.54
CA ASP A 212 4.10 9.81 -19.63
C ASP A 212 3.34 10.23 -18.36
N PRO A 213 2.97 11.52 -18.24
CA PRO A 213 2.23 12.03 -17.08
C PRO A 213 0.82 11.41 -17.01
N ARG A 214 0.59 10.61 -15.97
CA ARG A 214 -0.66 9.87 -15.75
C ARG A 214 -1.63 10.59 -14.79
N SER A 215 -2.90 10.61 -15.17
CA SER A 215 -4.02 11.00 -14.28
C SER A 215 -4.54 9.78 -13.54
N ILE A 216 -5.19 10.00 -12.40
CA ILE A 216 -5.71 8.94 -11.54
C ILE A 216 -7.09 9.26 -11.00
N SER A 217 -8.01 8.30 -11.13
CA SER A 217 -9.37 8.42 -10.62
C SER A 217 -9.54 7.82 -9.22
N ALA A 218 -10.60 8.26 -8.52
CA ALA A 218 -11.04 7.66 -7.27
C ALA A 218 -11.18 6.12 -7.38
N ASP A 219 -11.79 5.64 -8.47
CA ASP A 219 -11.98 4.20 -8.72
C ASP A 219 -10.65 3.46 -8.85
N GLN A 220 -9.65 4.06 -9.48
CA GLN A 220 -8.32 3.44 -9.58
C GLN A 220 -7.66 3.30 -8.20
N VAL A 221 -7.82 4.29 -7.32
CA VAL A 221 -7.31 4.22 -5.94
C VAL A 221 -8.07 3.16 -5.13
N LEU A 222 -9.40 3.12 -5.24
CA LEU A 222 -10.22 2.13 -4.54
C LEU A 222 -9.92 0.71 -5.01
N ASN A 223 -9.77 0.49 -6.32
CA ASN A 223 -9.38 -0.81 -6.88
C ASN A 223 -7.97 -1.22 -6.43
N PHE A 224 -7.04 -0.26 -6.37
CA PHE A 224 -5.70 -0.48 -5.82
C PHE A 224 -5.75 -0.93 -4.36
N MET A 225 -6.51 -0.23 -3.51
CA MET A 225 -6.66 -0.59 -2.09
C MET A 225 -7.32 -1.96 -1.92
N GLU A 226 -8.36 -2.25 -2.70
CA GLU A 226 -9.01 -3.56 -2.68
C GLU A 226 -8.04 -4.67 -3.07
N ALA A 227 -7.26 -4.48 -4.14
CA ALA A 227 -6.29 -5.46 -4.62
C ALA A 227 -5.24 -5.78 -3.54
N VAL A 228 -4.76 -4.78 -2.81
CA VAL A 228 -3.81 -4.96 -1.70
C VAL A 228 -4.47 -5.72 -0.53
N LEU A 229 -5.69 -5.35 -0.14
CA LEU A 229 -6.42 -6.06 0.93
C LEU A 229 -6.69 -7.53 0.54
N LEU A 230 -7.20 -7.76 -0.66
CA LEU A 230 -7.43 -9.10 -1.20
C LEU A 230 -6.14 -9.89 -1.37
N GLY A 231 -5.02 -9.22 -1.63
CA GLY A 231 -3.69 -9.82 -1.63
C GLY A 231 -3.36 -10.54 -0.33
N ILE A 232 -3.88 -10.07 0.81
CA ILE A 232 -3.72 -10.68 2.13
C ILE A 232 -4.89 -11.65 2.44
N ILE A 233 -6.13 -11.24 2.14
CA ILE A 233 -7.34 -12.00 2.50
C ILE A 233 -7.46 -13.29 1.69
N TRP A 234 -7.19 -13.27 0.38
CA TRP A 234 -7.36 -14.46 -0.46
C TRP A 234 -6.45 -15.61 0.00
N PRO A 235 -5.13 -15.42 0.19
CA PRO A 235 -4.28 -16.47 0.73
C PRO A 235 -4.73 -16.92 2.12
N SER A 236 -5.25 -16.00 2.95
CA SER A 236 -5.81 -16.34 4.28
C SER A 236 -7.00 -17.30 4.19
N ALA A 237 -7.89 -17.09 3.21
CA ALA A 237 -9.04 -17.95 2.95
C ALA A 237 -8.63 -19.35 2.44
N GLU A 238 -7.61 -19.43 1.59
CA GLU A 238 -7.09 -20.69 1.04
C GLU A 238 -6.44 -21.56 2.12
N ILE A 239 -5.64 -20.94 3.00
CA ILE A 239 -4.95 -21.65 4.08
C ILE A 239 -5.79 -21.81 5.35
N LYS A 240 -6.99 -21.22 5.38
CA LYS A 240 -7.89 -21.20 6.55
C LYS A 240 -7.22 -20.62 7.80
N ARG A 241 -6.54 -19.48 7.62
CA ARG A 241 -5.84 -18.74 8.68
C ARG A 241 -5.64 -17.29 8.30
N THR A 242 -5.97 -16.35 9.17
CA THR A 242 -5.74 -14.91 8.94
C THR A 242 -4.26 -14.59 9.08
N GLN A 243 -3.71 -13.96 8.04
CA GLN A 243 -2.29 -13.57 8.02
C GLN A 243 -2.02 -12.24 8.74
N LEU A 244 -3.00 -11.34 8.75
CA LEU A 244 -2.94 -10.05 9.43
C LEU A 244 -4.22 -9.83 10.21
N LEU A 245 -4.15 -9.84 11.54
CA LEU A 245 -5.31 -9.59 12.40
C LEU A 245 -5.90 -8.20 12.10
N GLY A 246 -7.24 -8.12 12.04
CA GLY A 246 -7.94 -6.87 11.74
C GLY A 246 -8.02 -6.53 10.24
N ILE A 247 -7.53 -7.40 9.35
CA ILE A 247 -7.63 -7.18 7.90
C ILE A 247 -9.09 -7.07 7.42
N TYR A 248 -10.01 -7.80 8.05
CA TYR A 248 -11.43 -7.76 7.69
C TYR A 248 -12.07 -6.43 8.08
N ARG A 249 -11.70 -5.85 9.24
CA ARG A 249 -12.09 -4.49 9.61
C ARG A 249 -11.60 -3.47 8.58
N LEU A 250 -10.35 -3.57 8.13
CA LEU A 250 -9.83 -2.70 7.07
C LEU A 250 -10.63 -2.84 5.75
N TYR A 251 -11.07 -4.05 5.42
CA TYR A 251 -11.94 -4.28 4.26
C TYR A 251 -13.34 -3.67 4.43
N TRP A 252 -13.93 -3.73 5.64
CA TRP A 252 -15.15 -2.98 5.95
C TRP A 252 -14.97 -1.48 5.76
N MET A 253 -13.87 -0.92 6.26
CA MET A 253 -13.56 0.50 6.11
C MET A 253 -13.42 0.90 4.64
N TRP A 254 -12.70 0.09 3.86
CA TRP A 254 -12.60 0.28 2.41
C TRP A 254 -13.97 0.26 1.71
N ASP A 255 -14.85 -0.70 2.04
CA ASP A 255 -16.17 -0.78 1.39
C ASP A 255 -17.07 0.41 1.76
N SER A 256 -16.98 0.92 3.01
CA SER A 256 -17.64 2.15 3.43
C SER A 256 -17.15 3.35 2.63
N LEU A 257 -15.82 3.53 2.51
CA LEU A 257 -15.25 4.62 1.69
C LEU A 257 -15.66 4.50 0.22
N ARG A 258 -15.68 3.29 -0.33
CA ARG A 258 -16.12 3.03 -1.71
C ARG A 258 -17.56 3.49 -1.96
N LYS A 259 -18.45 3.32 -0.97
CA LYS A 259 -19.85 3.78 -1.05
C LYS A 259 -19.99 5.30 -0.92
N LEU A 260 -19.10 5.94 -0.18
CA LEU A 260 -19.11 7.39 0.07
C LEU A 260 -18.40 8.18 -1.04
N ALA A 261 -17.44 7.56 -1.74
CA ALA A 261 -16.63 8.22 -2.75
C ALA A 261 -17.48 8.70 -3.95
N SER A 262 -17.20 9.92 -4.39
CA SER A 262 -17.73 10.45 -5.66
C SER A 262 -16.67 10.39 -6.76
N PRO A 263 -17.07 10.28 -8.03
CA PRO A 263 -16.12 10.33 -9.14
C PRO A 263 -15.30 11.62 -9.12
N PHE A 264 -13.98 11.50 -9.09
CA PHE A 264 -13.03 12.60 -9.21
C PHE A 264 -11.72 12.07 -9.78
N VAL A 265 -10.99 12.92 -10.52
CA VAL A 265 -9.71 12.59 -11.15
C VAL A 265 -8.66 13.60 -10.72
N GLU A 266 -7.56 13.12 -10.17
CA GLU A 266 -6.36 13.93 -9.95
C GLU A 266 -5.41 13.79 -11.15
N GLN A 267 -4.72 14.86 -11.53
CA GLN A 267 -3.77 14.85 -12.62
C GLN A 267 -2.62 15.83 -12.39
N PRO A 268 -1.45 15.62 -13.04
CA PRO A 268 -0.37 16.59 -13.00
C PRO A 268 -0.86 17.97 -13.45
N PHE A 269 -0.46 19.02 -12.74
CA PHE A 269 -1.01 20.37 -12.90
C PHE A 269 -0.98 20.88 -14.36
N PHE A 270 0.11 20.61 -15.08
CA PHE A 270 0.31 21.07 -16.44
C PHE A 270 -0.07 20.05 -17.53
N LYS A 271 -0.66 18.89 -17.18
CA LYS A 271 -0.92 17.81 -18.16
C LYS A 271 -1.74 18.27 -19.37
N ASP A 272 -2.78 19.07 -19.12
CA ASP A 272 -3.68 19.59 -20.16
C ASP A 272 -3.49 21.10 -20.39
N TRP A 273 -2.40 21.69 -19.86
CA TRP A 273 -2.16 23.11 -20.02
C TRP A 273 -1.70 23.38 -21.46
N PRO A 274 -2.31 24.33 -22.19
CA PRO A 274 -1.86 24.68 -23.54
C PRO A 274 -0.47 25.32 -23.48
N LEU A 275 0.53 24.62 -24.01
CA LEU A 275 1.92 25.07 -24.03
C LEU A 275 2.27 25.76 -25.37
N ASP A 276 1.39 26.63 -25.87
CA ASP A 276 1.48 27.21 -27.23
C ASP A 276 2.48 28.38 -27.37
N GLY A 277 3.42 28.53 -26.43
CA GLY A 277 4.37 29.65 -26.38
C GLY A 277 5.62 29.32 -25.55
N PRO A 278 6.52 30.29 -25.30
CA PRO A 278 7.64 30.10 -24.39
C PRO A 278 7.14 29.95 -22.96
N HIS A 279 7.70 28.99 -22.22
CA HIS A 279 7.38 28.74 -20.81
C HIS A 279 8.65 28.72 -19.97
N THR A 280 8.56 29.24 -18.76
CA THR A 280 9.66 29.18 -17.80
C THR A 280 9.72 27.79 -17.17
N ILE A 281 10.90 27.17 -17.20
CA ILE A 281 11.22 25.98 -16.43
C ILE A 281 12.33 26.29 -15.42
N TYR A 282 12.26 25.70 -14.23
CA TYR A 282 13.36 25.78 -13.28
C TYR A 282 14.49 24.83 -13.73
N CYS A 283 15.64 25.40 -14.09
CA CYS A 283 16.80 24.67 -14.60
C CYS A 283 18.02 24.95 -13.70
N PRO A 284 18.23 24.18 -12.61
CA PRO A 284 19.27 24.44 -11.61
C PRO A 284 20.64 23.89 -12.01
N PHE A 285 20.96 23.87 -13.31
CA PHE A 285 22.17 23.25 -13.82
C PHE A 285 23.17 24.31 -14.27
N GLU A 286 24.46 24.04 -14.07
CA GLU A 286 25.54 24.82 -14.68
C GLU A 286 25.74 24.38 -16.14
N GLY A 287 26.18 25.30 -17.01
CA GLY A 287 26.46 24.98 -18.41
C GLY A 287 25.21 24.73 -19.27
N VAL A 288 24.08 25.34 -18.92
CA VAL A 288 22.87 25.33 -19.77
C VAL A 288 23.19 25.93 -21.13
N ASP A 289 22.66 25.34 -22.19
CA ASP A 289 22.71 25.89 -23.55
C ASP A 289 21.83 27.14 -23.62
N THR A 290 22.41 28.30 -23.31
CA THR A 290 21.70 29.59 -23.21
C THR A 290 21.23 30.12 -24.57
N GLU A 291 21.79 29.63 -25.68
CA GLU A 291 21.28 29.96 -27.01
C GLU A 291 19.92 29.28 -27.29
N ARG A 292 19.79 28.01 -26.85
CA ARG A 292 18.55 27.22 -26.99
C ARG A 292 17.53 27.48 -25.88
N PHE A 293 17.98 27.65 -24.65
CA PHE A 293 17.16 27.85 -23.45
C PHE A 293 17.55 29.14 -22.71
N PRO A 294 17.36 30.32 -23.34
CA PRO A 294 17.72 31.58 -22.71
C PRO A 294 16.89 31.85 -21.47
N ASN A 295 17.48 32.51 -20.49
CA ASN A 295 16.74 33.11 -19.38
C ASN A 295 16.11 34.45 -19.79
N SER A 296 15.31 35.03 -18.90
CA SER A 296 14.57 36.27 -19.18
C SER A 296 15.44 37.52 -19.33
N GLU A 297 16.66 37.53 -18.81
CA GLU A 297 17.64 38.60 -19.05
C GLU A 297 18.34 38.41 -20.40
N GLU A 298 18.76 37.19 -20.71
CA GLU A 298 19.40 36.82 -21.99
C GLU A 298 18.48 37.07 -23.20
N GLU A 299 17.19 36.77 -23.07
CA GLU A 299 16.18 37.06 -24.09
C GLU A 299 16.00 38.57 -24.32
N ARG A 300 16.14 39.39 -23.26
CA ARG A 300 16.05 40.85 -23.36
C ARG A 300 17.28 41.48 -24.01
N GLU A 301 18.46 40.92 -23.77
CA GLU A 301 19.73 41.40 -24.33
C GLU A 301 19.90 40.98 -25.81
N HIS A 302 19.30 39.85 -26.19
CA HIS A 302 19.32 39.32 -27.56
C HIS A 302 17.91 38.93 -28.05
N PRO A 303 17.02 39.90 -28.32
CA PRO A 303 15.69 39.59 -28.82
C PRO A 303 15.80 38.86 -30.15
N LYS A 304 15.27 37.63 -30.21
CA LYS A 304 15.14 36.89 -31.48
C LYS A 304 14.24 37.71 -32.38
N THR A 305 14.79 38.25 -33.46
CA THR A 305 14.02 39.01 -34.46
C THR A 305 12.98 38.06 -35.06
N GLU A 306 11.70 38.41 -34.91
CA GLU A 306 10.59 37.68 -35.53
C GLU A 306 10.86 37.57 -37.04
N THR A 307 11.18 36.36 -37.50
CA THR A 307 11.10 36.02 -38.92
C THR A 307 9.71 35.44 -39.12
N GLY A 308 8.86 36.22 -39.79
CA GLY A 308 7.50 35.84 -40.16
C GLY A 308 7.42 34.76 -41.23
#